data_AF-A0AAW1DD60-F1
#
_entry.id   AF-A0AAW1DD60-F1
#
_cell.length_a   1.000
_cell.length_b   1.000
_cell.length_c   1.000
_cell.angle_alpha   90.00
_cell.angle_beta   90.00
_cell.angle_gamma   90.00
#
_symmetry.space_group_name_H-M   'P 1'
#
loop_
_entity.id
_entity.type
_entity.pdbx_description
1 polymer ?
#
loop_
_entity_poly.entity_id
_entity_poly.type
_entity_poly.pdbx_seq_one_letter_code
_entity_poly.pdbx_strand_id
1 'polypeptide(L)'
;MDNLYSALNSIKVLRCSVGQVFSCLANGLRADHGDEGKDTKFLSEVDELLSSVTHHLRDVEQAVGNLVQPAGPFTLGNTSFLSQECTLDRQALYSQLVLSYKWTDKIHEYSLQASSLLSQNSLKRSYTNSNSAKRRRTQTSSHNVPPQAVDTLISSIDRLFPDMSVTISRPFATNAVLQVTLGRVLQALIAFKGLMIEWVVVKGHGETLDLWTESRHKVFRKITENSQAAMLHFYSPPLPELAVKSFMTWFHSYINLFSDTCKKCGNHLHSALPPTWRDLRSLEPFHEECKL
;
A
#
# COMPACT_ATOMS: atom_id res chain seq x y z
N MET A 1 36.58 -7.86 16.90
CA MET A 1 35.60 -6.93 16.28
C MET A 1 35.73 -5.53 16.86
N ASP A 2 36.00 -5.38 18.15
CA ASP A 2 36.14 -4.06 18.81
C ASP A 2 37.28 -3.20 18.24
N ASN A 3 38.43 -3.80 17.90
CA ASN A 3 39.54 -3.09 17.25
C ASN A 3 39.14 -2.53 15.86
N LEU A 4 38.30 -3.25 15.12
CA LEU A 4 37.79 -2.79 13.82
C LEU A 4 36.83 -1.61 13.99
N TYR A 5 35.93 -1.67 14.98
CA TYR A 5 35.05 -0.54 15.30
C TYR A 5 35.82 0.69 15.77
N SER A 6 36.87 0.48 16.56
CA SER A 6 37.79 1.55 16.98
C SER A 6 38.47 2.21 15.77
N ALA A 7 39.04 1.42 14.85
CA ALA A 7 39.67 1.93 13.64
C ALA A 7 38.68 2.69 12.73
N LEU A 8 37.46 2.17 12.55
CA LEU A 8 36.40 2.84 11.77
C LEU A 8 35.97 4.16 12.42
N ASN A 9 35.93 4.22 13.76
CA ASN A 9 35.60 5.44 14.48
C ASN A 9 36.72 6.49 14.34
N SER A 10 38.00 6.10 14.47
CA SER A 10 39.14 7.01 14.25
C SER A 10 39.14 7.58 12.83
N ILE A 11 38.82 6.76 11.82
CA ILE A 11 38.68 7.21 10.42
C ILE A 11 37.55 8.24 10.27
N LYS A 12 36.41 8.01 10.94
CA LYS A 12 35.29 8.97 10.93
C LYS A 12 35.71 10.31 11.54
N VAL A 13 36.41 10.29 12.67
CA VAL A 13 36.90 11.51 13.35
C VAL A 13 37.88 12.27 12.46
N LEU A 14 38.83 11.58 11.83
CA LEU A 14 39.76 12.20 10.89
C LEU A 14 39.03 12.89 9.71
N ARG A 15 38.03 12.23 9.12
CA ARG A 15 37.22 12.82 8.04
C ARG A 15 36.48 14.08 8.48
N CYS A 16 35.92 14.07 9.69
CA CYS A 16 35.27 15.25 10.26
C CYS A 16 36.26 16.40 10.48
N SER A 17 37.44 16.10 11.03
CA SER A 17 38.51 17.08 11.30
C SER A 17 39.03 17.72 10.00
N VAL A 18 39.24 16.92 8.95
CA VAL A 18 39.58 17.43 7.61
C VAL A 18 38.44 18.27 7.01
N GLY A 19 37.19 17.85 7.21
CA GLY A 19 36.02 18.64 6.81
C GLY A 19 35.92 20.00 7.51
N GLN A 20 36.33 20.07 8.78
CA GLN A 20 36.39 21.33 9.53
C GLN A 20 37.46 22.28 8.97
N VAL A 21 38.63 21.77 8.59
CA VAL A 21 39.66 22.56 7.89
C VAL A 21 39.10 23.14 6.59
N PHE A 22 38.46 22.32 5.76
CA PHE A 22 37.87 22.79 4.50
C PHE A 22 36.75 23.81 4.73
N SER A 23 35.92 23.62 5.76
CA SER A 23 34.88 24.57 6.14
C SER A 23 35.47 25.90 6.61
N CYS A 24 36.52 25.88 7.44
CA CYS A 24 37.23 27.07 7.91
C CYS A 24 37.84 27.84 6.72
N LEU A 25 38.55 27.14 5.83
CA LEU A 25 39.13 27.72 4.61
C LEU A 25 38.06 28.28 3.65
N ALA A 26 36.93 27.60 3.49
CA ALA A 26 35.85 28.04 2.61
C ALA A 26 35.14 29.31 3.13
N ASN A 27 35.05 29.46 4.46
CA ASN A 27 34.43 30.63 5.08
C ASN A 27 35.40 31.82 5.19
N GLY A 28 36.71 31.59 5.09
CA GLY A 28 37.74 32.63 5.09
C GLY A 28 37.75 33.50 6.35
N LEU A 29 38.18 34.74 6.20
CA LEU A 29 38.20 35.73 7.28
C LEU A 29 36.77 36.14 7.66
N ARG A 30 36.34 35.73 8.85
CA ARG A 30 34.97 35.96 9.35
C ARG A 30 34.95 37.13 10.35
N ALA A 31 33.78 37.74 10.53
CA ALA A 31 33.59 38.91 11.41
C ALA A 31 33.87 38.63 12.90
N ASP A 32 33.88 37.37 13.31
CA ASP A 32 34.25 36.87 14.63
C ASP A 32 35.76 37.02 14.94
N HIS A 33 36.60 37.24 13.93
CA HIS A 33 38.05 37.45 14.10
C HIS A 33 38.40 38.86 14.63
N GLY A 34 37.43 39.79 14.68
CA GLY A 34 37.63 41.19 15.08
C GLY A 34 38.34 42.02 14.00
N ASP A 35 38.54 43.32 14.26
CA ASP A 35 39.13 44.22 13.25
C ASP A 35 40.67 44.32 13.35
N GLU A 36 41.23 44.16 14.56
CA GLU A 36 42.67 44.08 14.80
C GLU A 36 43.16 42.63 14.92
N GLY A 37 44.20 42.29 14.14
CA GLY A 37 44.85 40.97 14.18
C GLY A 37 44.00 39.83 13.60
N LYS A 38 43.06 40.12 12.70
CA LYS A 38 42.17 39.11 12.11
C LYS A 38 42.89 38.02 11.31
N ASP A 39 43.93 38.41 10.58
CA ASP A 39 44.72 37.47 9.77
C ASP A 39 45.53 36.52 10.67
N THR A 40 46.10 37.03 11.75
CA THR A 40 46.87 36.20 12.69
C THR A 40 45.97 35.23 13.47
N LYS A 41 44.76 35.66 13.86
CA LYS A 41 43.77 34.79 14.51
C LYS A 41 43.24 33.71 13.58
N PHE A 42 42.99 34.05 12.32
CA PHE A 42 42.57 33.07 11.31
C PHE A 42 43.67 32.04 11.05
N LEU A 43 44.91 32.51 10.90
CA LEU A 43 46.05 31.61 10.73
C LEU A 43 46.27 30.71 11.96
N SER A 44 46.08 31.21 13.19
CA SER A 44 46.14 30.37 14.38
C SER A 44 45.02 29.34 14.44
N GLU A 45 43.79 29.69 14.05
CA GLU A 45 42.67 28.74 13.98
C GLU A 45 42.95 27.63 12.96
N VAL A 46 43.47 27.98 11.78
CA VAL A 46 43.85 27.01 10.76
C VAL A 46 45.00 26.11 11.23
N ASP A 47 46.00 26.67 11.93
CA ASP A 47 47.13 25.90 12.47
C ASP A 47 46.69 24.92 13.58
N GLU A 48 45.76 25.32 14.44
CA GLU A 48 45.14 24.44 15.44
C GLU A 48 44.36 23.29 14.79
N LEU A 49 43.58 23.59 13.74
CA LEU A 49 42.83 22.57 12.99
C LEU A 49 43.76 21.61 12.24
N LEU A 50 44.85 22.09 11.63
CA LEU A 50 45.85 21.24 10.97
C LEU A 50 46.63 20.38 11.97
N SER A 51 46.95 20.92 13.15
CA SER A 51 47.54 20.17 14.24
C SER A 51 46.61 19.05 14.73
N SER A 52 45.30 19.34 14.83
CA SER A 52 44.28 18.34 15.16
C SER A 52 44.17 17.23 14.10
N VAL A 53 44.19 17.58 12.81
CA VAL A 53 44.23 16.58 11.72
C VAL A 53 45.45 15.68 11.83
N THR A 54 46.62 16.25 12.14
CA THR A 54 47.87 15.49 12.28
C THR A 54 47.80 14.53 13.48
N HIS A 55 47.16 14.92 14.57
CA HIS A 55 46.91 14.05 15.72
C HIS A 55 45.96 12.90 15.37
N HIS A 56 44.81 13.20 14.77
CA HIS A 56 43.84 12.19 14.35
C HIS A 56 44.39 11.24 13.28
N LEU A 57 45.32 11.70 12.43
CA LEU A 57 46.02 10.84 11.48
C LEU A 57 46.87 9.79 12.21
N ARG A 58 47.62 10.19 13.23
CA ARG A 58 48.42 9.28 14.07
C ARG A 58 47.54 8.27 14.82
N ASP A 59 46.39 8.71 15.32
CA ASP A 59 45.42 7.81 15.99
C ASP A 59 44.87 6.76 15.03
N VAL A 60 44.63 7.13 13.77
CA VAL A 60 44.24 6.18 12.72
C VAL A 60 45.36 5.21 12.41
N GLU A 61 46.60 5.69 12.23
CA GLU A 61 47.76 4.83 11.97
C GLU A 61 47.96 3.81 13.10
N GLN A 62 47.85 4.24 14.36
CA GLN A 62 47.94 3.36 15.52
C GLN A 62 46.79 2.36 15.59
N ALA A 63 45.54 2.80 15.35
CA ALA A 63 44.37 1.92 15.37
C ALA A 63 44.42 0.87 14.25
N VAL A 64 44.92 1.24 13.06
CA VAL A 64 45.12 0.33 11.93
C VAL A 64 46.25 -0.66 12.18
N GLY A 65 47.36 -0.21 12.80
CA GLY A 65 48.47 -1.10 13.18
C GLY A 65 48.08 -2.21 14.16
N ASN A 66 47.01 -2.01 14.94
CA ASN A 66 46.47 -2.99 15.88
C ASN A 66 45.45 -3.96 15.25
N LEU A 67 45.18 -3.84 13.94
CA LEU A 67 44.30 -4.77 13.22
C LEU A 67 45.06 -6.02 12.82
N VAL A 68 44.57 -7.17 13.25
CA VAL A 68 45.08 -8.47 12.81
C VAL A 68 44.58 -8.72 11.38
N GLN A 69 45.51 -8.91 10.45
CA GLN A 69 45.17 -9.31 9.09
C GLN A 69 44.50 -10.71 9.14
N PRO A 70 43.29 -10.89 8.61
CA PRO A 70 42.61 -12.18 8.67
C PRO A 70 43.45 -13.26 7.98
N ALA A 71 43.64 -14.41 8.65
CA ALA A 71 44.34 -15.55 8.07
C ALA A 71 43.44 -16.24 7.04
N GLY A 72 43.45 -15.74 5.81
CA GLY A 72 42.75 -16.31 4.66
C GLY A 72 42.09 -15.26 3.77
N PRO A 73 41.85 -15.58 2.48
CA PRO A 73 41.19 -14.65 1.56
C PRO A 73 39.77 -14.35 2.05
N PHE A 74 39.49 -13.08 2.32
CA PHE A 74 38.15 -12.59 2.66
C PHE A 74 37.29 -12.70 1.39
N THR A 75 36.41 -13.71 1.32
CA THR A 75 35.54 -13.93 0.17
C THR A 75 34.38 -12.93 0.18
N LEU A 76 34.63 -11.72 -0.30
CA LEU A 76 33.63 -10.67 -0.49
C LEU A 76 32.67 -10.94 -1.68
N GLY A 77 32.63 -12.18 -2.20
CA GLY A 77 31.80 -12.58 -3.34
C GLY A 77 31.95 -11.63 -4.53
N ASN A 78 30.84 -11.28 -5.18
CA ASN A 78 30.82 -10.34 -6.30
C ASN A 78 31.22 -8.90 -5.91
N THR A 79 31.26 -8.55 -4.62
CA THR A 79 31.71 -7.23 -4.16
C THR A 79 33.24 -7.13 -4.09
N SER A 80 33.96 -8.24 -4.20
CA SER A 80 35.43 -8.25 -4.33
C SER A 80 35.92 -7.62 -5.64
N PHE A 81 35.10 -7.62 -6.69
CA PHE A 81 35.43 -7.00 -7.98
C PHE A 81 35.37 -5.47 -7.93
N LEU A 82 34.72 -4.89 -6.92
CA LEU A 82 34.61 -3.42 -6.79
C LEU A 82 35.96 -2.76 -6.46
N SER A 83 36.88 -3.47 -5.81
CA SER A 83 38.23 -2.95 -5.54
C SER A 83 39.18 -3.05 -6.75
N GLN A 84 38.77 -3.75 -7.81
CA GLN A 84 39.52 -3.90 -9.05
C GLN A 84 39.14 -2.87 -10.12
N GLU A 85 38.10 -2.07 -9.88
CA GLU A 85 37.55 -1.15 -10.88
C GLU A 85 37.80 0.33 -10.52
N CYS A 86 38.74 0.96 -11.25
CA CYS A 86 39.16 2.36 -11.06
C CYS A 86 38.43 3.38 -11.97
N THR A 87 37.37 2.99 -12.69
CA THR A 87 36.66 3.91 -13.59
C THR A 87 35.60 4.72 -12.84
N LEU A 88 35.73 6.06 -12.88
CA LEU A 88 34.87 7.04 -12.19
C LEU A 88 33.36 6.80 -12.37
N ASP A 89 32.91 6.39 -13.56
CA ASP A 89 31.48 6.19 -13.87
C ASP A 89 30.83 5.03 -13.11
N ARG A 90 31.62 4.01 -12.72
CA ARG A 90 31.10 2.83 -12.00
C ARG A 90 31.21 2.95 -10.47
N GLN A 91 32.08 3.82 -9.94
CA GLN A 91 32.08 4.15 -8.50
C GLN A 91 30.78 4.83 -8.05
N ALA A 92 30.13 5.58 -8.93
CA ALA A 92 28.81 6.17 -8.68
C ALA A 92 27.74 5.11 -8.35
N LEU A 93 27.88 3.88 -8.85
CA LEU A 93 26.93 2.78 -8.64
C LEU A 93 26.98 2.21 -7.23
N TYR A 94 28.10 2.34 -6.51
CA TYR A 94 28.19 1.79 -5.15
C TYR A 94 27.17 2.44 -4.21
N SER A 95 27.05 3.77 -4.29
CA SER A 95 26.07 4.52 -3.51
C SER A 95 24.63 4.05 -3.79
N GLN A 96 24.30 3.83 -5.08
CA GLN A 96 22.99 3.37 -5.53
C GLN A 96 22.72 1.92 -5.14
N LEU A 97 23.73 1.05 -5.17
CA LEU A 97 23.62 -0.33 -4.72
C LEU A 97 23.36 -0.41 -3.21
N VAL A 98 24.10 0.36 -2.41
CA VAL A 98 23.90 0.45 -0.96
C VAL A 98 22.51 0.99 -0.63
N LEU A 99 22.03 2.00 -1.36
CA LEU A 99 20.68 2.52 -1.21
C LEU A 99 19.63 1.45 -1.57
N SER A 100 19.83 0.72 -2.66
CA SER A 100 18.93 -0.37 -3.07
C SER A 100 18.85 -1.49 -2.03
N TYR A 101 19.99 -1.85 -1.42
CA TYR A 101 20.03 -2.87 -0.37
C TYR A 101 19.30 -2.39 0.89
N LYS A 102 19.59 -1.15 1.34
CA LYS A 102 18.89 -0.53 2.48
C LYS A 102 17.38 -0.42 2.25
N TRP A 103 16.96 -0.10 1.02
CA TRP A 103 15.55 -0.03 0.66
C TRP A 103 14.87 -1.40 0.70
N THR A 104 15.57 -2.44 0.20
CA THR A 104 15.08 -3.82 0.23
C THR A 104 14.92 -4.33 1.67
N ASP A 105 15.89 -4.08 2.55
CA ASP A 105 15.80 -4.43 3.97
C ASP A 105 14.59 -3.75 4.64
N LYS A 106 14.39 -2.44 4.39
CA LYS A 106 13.24 -1.69 4.92
C LYS A 106 11.92 -2.26 4.41
N ILE A 107 11.82 -2.62 3.13
CA ILE A 107 10.61 -3.24 2.59
C ILE A 107 10.32 -4.56 3.27
N HIS A 108 11.33 -5.41 3.44
CA HIS A 108 11.15 -6.67 4.13
C HIS A 108 10.65 -6.45 5.56
N GLU A 109 11.24 -5.51 6.30
CA GLU A 109 10.81 -5.16 7.65
C GLU A 109 9.35 -4.67 7.69
N TYR A 110 8.99 -3.69 6.84
CA TYR A 110 7.62 -3.18 6.78
C TYR A 110 6.61 -4.22 6.31
N SER A 111 6.99 -5.08 5.36
CA SER A 111 6.12 -6.16 4.88
C SER A 111 5.86 -7.19 5.97
N LEU A 112 6.86 -7.47 6.82
CA LEU A 112 6.74 -8.40 7.94
C LEU A 112 5.86 -7.81 9.05
N GLN A 113 6.01 -6.52 9.35
CA GLN A 113 5.10 -5.78 10.25
C GLN A 113 3.67 -5.74 9.71
N ALA A 114 3.48 -5.41 8.43
CA ALA A 114 2.18 -5.41 7.78
C ALA A 114 1.55 -6.81 7.78
N SER A 115 2.32 -7.86 7.50
CA SER A 115 1.87 -9.26 7.59
C SER A 115 1.41 -9.61 9.00
N SER A 116 2.15 -9.17 10.04
CA SER A 116 1.74 -9.36 11.44
C SER A 116 0.40 -8.67 11.72
N LEU A 117 0.25 -7.39 11.36
CA LEU A 117 -0.99 -6.63 11.56
C LEU A 117 -2.19 -7.20 10.77
N LEU A 118 -1.97 -7.60 9.51
CA LEU A 118 -3.01 -8.18 8.66
C LEU A 118 -3.41 -9.59 9.13
N SER A 119 -2.45 -10.38 9.61
CA SER A 119 -2.71 -11.73 10.13
C SER A 119 -3.42 -11.72 11.49
N GLN A 120 -3.32 -10.64 12.26
CA GLN A 120 -4.00 -10.48 13.55
C GLN A 120 -5.53 -10.44 13.43
N ASN A 121 -6.09 -10.27 12.22
CA ASN A 121 -7.54 -10.29 11.94
C ASN A 121 -8.37 -9.62 13.05
N SER A 122 -7.99 -8.38 13.41
CA SER A 122 -8.60 -7.61 14.51
C SER A 122 -10.06 -7.25 14.22
N LEU A 123 -10.44 -7.27 12.94
CA LEU A 123 -11.82 -7.16 12.48
C LEU A 123 -12.48 -8.53 12.59
N LYS A 124 -12.91 -8.91 13.80
CA LYS A 124 -13.91 -9.97 13.98
C LYS A 124 -15.24 -9.54 13.32
N ARG A 125 -15.30 -9.55 11.98
CA ARG A 125 -16.56 -9.56 11.25
C ARG A 125 -17.23 -10.89 11.59
N SER A 126 -18.42 -10.80 12.17
CA SER A 126 -19.16 -11.86 12.87
C SER A 126 -19.57 -13.05 11.98
N TYR A 127 -18.62 -13.85 11.50
CA TYR A 127 -18.90 -15.11 10.79
C TYR A 127 -18.11 -16.31 11.31
N THR A 128 -17.47 -16.20 12.47
CA THR A 128 -16.82 -17.35 13.13
C THR A 128 -17.65 -17.84 14.31
N ASN A 129 -18.86 -18.33 14.03
CA ASN A 129 -19.47 -19.34 14.89
C ASN A 129 -20.37 -20.27 14.07
N SER A 130 -19.74 -20.99 13.15
CA SER A 130 -20.29 -22.29 12.74
C SER A 130 -19.68 -23.32 13.67
N ASN A 131 -20.43 -23.75 14.67
CA ASN A 131 -20.10 -24.88 15.53
C ASN A 131 -19.79 -26.12 14.67
N SER A 132 -18.52 -26.40 14.40
CA SER A 132 -18.06 -27.76 14.14
C SER A 132 -16.56 -27.86 14.36
N ALA A 133 -16.18 -28.44 15.51
CA ALA A 133 -14.82 -28.88 15.80
C ALA A 133 -14.35 -30.06 14.90
N LYS A 134 -15.14 -30.44 13.88
CA LYS A 134 -14.75 -31.44 12.88
C LYS A 134 -14.76 -30.80 11.50
N ARG A 135 -13.60 -30.85 10.84
CA ARG A 135 -13.24 -30.26 9.53
C ARG A 135 -12.94 -28.76 9.58
N ARG A 136 -11.68 -28.47 9.93
CA ARG A 136 -10.95 -27.30 9.44
C ARG A 136 -10.88 -27.41 7.91
N ARG A 137 -11.96 -27.04 7.21
CA ARG A 137 -12.00 -26.97 5.74
C ARG A 137 -10.88 -26.00 5.36
N THR A 138 -9.95 -26.44 4.52
CA THR A 138 -8.90 -25.62 3.94
C THR A 138 -9.54 -24.30 3.48
N GLN A 139 -9.00 -23.16 3.88
CA GLN A 139 -9.48 -21.86 3.42
C GLN A 139 -9.47 -21.89 1.88
N THR A 140 -10.66 -21.86 1.27
CA THR A 140 -10.78 -21.69 -0.16
C THR A 140 -10.29 -20.29 -0.49
N SER A 141 -9.18 -20.17 -1.23
CA SER A 141 -8.70 -18.87 -1.67
C SER A 141 -9.82 -18.16 -2.43
N SER A 142 -10.23 -16.97 -1.98
CA SER A 142 -11.25 -16.17 -2.66
C SER A 142 -10.72 -15.51 -3.92
N HIS A 143 -9.41 -15.27 -4.00
CA HIS A 143 -8.76 -14.54 -5.09
C HIS A 143 -8.18 -15.47 -6.17
N ASN A 144 -7.83 -16.71 -5.83
CA ASN A 144 -7.26 -17.69 -6.75
C ASN A 144 -8.26 -18.82 -7.01
N VAL A 145 -9.33 -18.48 -7.75
CA VAL A 145 -10.42 -19.39 -8.09
C VAL A 145 -10.40 -19.65 -9.60
N PRO A 146 -10.56 -20.91 -10.07
CA PRO A 146 -10.65 -21.21 -11.49
C PRO A 146 -11.76 -20.41 -12.19
N PRO A 147 -11.53 -19.87 -13.41
CA PRO A 147 -12.53 -19.09 -14.14
C PRO A 147 -13.88 -19.80 -14.28
N GLN A 148 -13.87 -21.12 -14.51
CA GLN A 148 -15.08 -21.94 -14.66
C GLN A 148 -15.98 -21.92 -13.41
N ALA A 149 -15.39 -21.88 -12.21
CA ALA A 149 -16.15 -21.82 -10.97
C ALA A 149 -16.82 -20.45 -10.79
N VAL A 150 -16.12 -19.37 -11.20
CA VAL A 150 -16.68 -18.01 -11.23
C VAL A 150 -17.87 -17.96 -12.20
N ASP A 151 -17.70 -18.50 -13.41
CA ASP A 151 -18.75 -18.51 -14.44
C ASP A 151 -19.98 -19.34 -14.00
N THR A 152 -19.75 -20.47 -13.32
CA THR A 152 -20.82 -21.30 -12.76
C THR A 152 -21.62 -20.56 -11.70
N LEU A 153 -20.94 -19.85 -10.79
CA LEU A 153 -21.60 -19.04 -9.76
C LEU A 153 -22.40 -17.91 -10.40
N ILE A 154 -21.83 -17.18 -11.36
CA ILE A 154 -22.52 -16.06 -12.01
C ILE A 154 -23.73 -16.56 -12.79
N SER A 155 -23.61 -17.68 -13.51
CA SER A 155 -24.73 -18.31 -14.21
C SER A 155 -25.85 -18.73 -13.25
N SER A 156 -25.50 -19.15 -12.03
CA SER A 156 -26.49 -19.45 -10.99
C SER A 156 -27.20 -18.20 -10.48
N ILE A 157 -26.49 -17.06 -10.39
CA ILE A 157 -27.03 -15.77 -9.95
C ILE A 157 -27.96 -15.18 -11.01
N ASP A 158 -27.56 -15.22 -12.28
CA ASP A 158 -28.37 -14.74 -13.41
C ASP A 158 -29.73 -15.47 -13.49
N ARG A 159 -29.75 -16.77 -13.17
CA ARG A 159 -30.98 -17.57 -13.08
C ARG A 159 -31.86 -17.26 -11.87
N LEU A 160 -31.30 -16.69 -10.79
CA LEU A 160 -32.05 -16.39 -9.57
C LEU A 160 -32.91 -15.12 -9.70
N PHE A 161 -32.51 -14.19 -10.57
CA PHE A 161 -33.13 -12.87 -10.67
C PHE A 161 -33.59 -12.60 -12.12
N PRO A 162 -34.89 -12.80 -12.44
CA PRO A 162 -35.38 -12.58 -13.81
C PRO A 162 -35.30 -11.12 -14.27
N ASP A 163 -35.33 -10.18 -13.32
CA ASP A 163 -35.27 -8.73 -13.59
C ASP A 163 -33.84 -8.15 -13.56
N MET A 164 -32.81 -9.01 -13.47
CA MET A 164 -31.40 -8.62 -13.45
C MET A 164 -30.64 -9.47 -14.45
N SER A 165 -30.08 -8.85 -15.50
CA SER A 165 -29.24 -9.55 -16.46
C SER A 165 -27.76 -9.33 -16.15
N VAL A 166 -26.99 -10.41 -16.22
CA VAL A 166 -25.55 -10.39 -15.94
C VAL A 166 -24.77 -10.88 -17.15
N THR A 167 -23.84 -10.05 -17.61
CA THR A 167 -22.93 -10.40 -18.72
C THR A 167 -21.49 -10.37 -18.23
N ILE A 168 -20.72 -11.41 -18.59
CA ILE A 168 -19.34 -11.59 -18.13
C ILE A 168 -18.39 -11.15 -19.24
N SER A 169 -17.41 -10.31 -18.90
CA SER A 169 -16.30 -9.94 -19.77
C SER A 169 -14.97 -10.19 -19.06
N ARG A 170 -13.92 -10.56 -19.80
CA ARG A 170 -12.58 -10.85 -19.25
C ARG A 170 -11.50 -10.08 -20.04
N PRO A 171 -11.39 -8.75 -19.87
CA PRO A 171 -10.46 -7.93 -20.65
C PRO A 171 -8.99 -8.33 -20.45
N PHE A 172 -8.64 -8.95 -19.31
CA PHE A 172 -7.28 -9.40 -18.98
C PHE A 172 -7.20 -10.91 -18.68
N ALA A 173 -8.04 -11.72 -19.33
CA ALA A 173 -8.15 -13.18 -19.24
C ALA A 173 -8.60 -13.77 -17.89
N THR A 174 -8.00 -13.40 -16.76
CA THR A 174 -8.26 -14.05 -15.45
C THR A 174 -9.33 -13.35 -14.63
N ASN A 175 -9.27 -12.01 -14.55
CA ASN A 175 -10.23 -11.20 -13.80
C ASN A 175 -11.53 -11.03 -14.59
N ALA A 176 -12.65 -11.34 -13.95
CA ALA A 176 -13.97 -11.17 -14.55
C ALA A 176 -14.50 -9.77 -14.24
N VAL A 177 -15.08 -9.12 -15.24
CA VAL A 177 -15.83 -7.88 -15.09
C VAL A 177 -17.26 -8.17 -15.49
N LEU A 178 -18.18 -8.01 -14.53
CA LEU A 178 -19.60 -8.23 -14.74
C LEU A 178 -20.26 -6.92 -15.11
N GLN A 179 -20.92 -6.91 -16.26
CA GLN A 179 -21.89 -5.89 -16.60
C GLN A 179 -23.27 -6.39 -16.17
N VAL A 180 -23.81 -5.74 -15.15
CA VAL A 180 -25.11 -6.02 -14.56
C VAL A 180 -26.09 -4.95 -15.03
N THR A 181 -27.24 -5.34 -15.57
CA THR A 181 -28.36 -4.44 -15.84
C THR A 181 -29.54 -4.83 -14.97
N LEU A 182 -30.00 -3.90 -14.14
CA LEU A 182 -31.11 -4.12 -13.20
C LEU A 182 -32.37 -3.43 -13.73
N GLY A 183 -33.25 -4.22 -14.35
CA GLY A 183 -34.47 -3.78 -15.00
C GLY A 183 -34.23 -2.54 -15.89
N ARG A 184 -35.03 -1.50 -15.66
CA ARG A 184 -34.86 -0.17 -16.29
C ARG A 184 -34.30 0.89 -15.33
N VAL A 185 -33.76 0.45 -14.20
CA VAL A 185 -33.33 1.35 -13.12
C VAL A 185 -31.89 1.78 -13.32
N LEU A 186 -30.96 0.83 -13.39
CA LEU A 186 -29.53 1.10 -13.38
C LEU A 186 -28.73 0.03 -14.14
N GLN A 187 -27.50 0.40 -14.47
CA GLN A 187 -26.47 -0.47 -15.01
C GLN A 187 -25.24 -0.39 -14.11
N ALA A 188 -24.52 -1.49 -13.93
CA ALA A 188 -23.34 -1.52 -13.09
C ALA A 188 -22.24 -2.36 -13.69
N LEU A 189 -21.00 -1.98 -13.38
CA LEU A 189 -19.82 -2.78 -13.62
C LEU A 189 -19.25 -3.23 -12.28
N ILE A 190 -19.04 -4.54 -12.16
CA ILE A 190 -18.49 -5.17 -10.96
C ILE A 190 -17.24 -5.93 -11.36
N ALA A 191 -16.08 -5.50 -10.88
CA ALA A 191 -14.82 -6.18 -11.12
C ALA A 191 -14.56 -7.24 -10.04
N PHE A 192 -14.18 -8.42 -10.50
CA PHE A 192 -13.86 -9.58 -9.68
C PHE A 192 -12.39 -9.98 -9.84
N LYS A 193 -11.78 -10.32 -8.71
CA LYS A 193 -10.54 -11.10 -8.63
C LYS A 193 -10.88 -12.45 -8.03
N GLY A 194 -11.05 -13.47 -8.87
CA GLY A 194 -11.66 -14.74 -8.47
C GLY A 194 -13.12 -14.54 -8.05
N LEU A 195 -13.45 -14.88 -6.81
CA LEU A 195 -14.76 -14.64 -6.19
C LEU A 195 -14.79 -13.40 -5.28
N MET A 196 -13.69 -12.66 -5.20
CA MET A 196 -13.63 -11.41 -4.46
C MET A 196 -14.10 -10.25 -5.33
N ILE A 197 -15.09 -9.51 -4.85
CA ILE A 197 -15.49 -8.23 -5.45
C ILE A 197 -14.44 -7.20 -5.07
N GLU A 198 -13.79 -6.61 -6.08
CA GLU A 198 -12.71 -5.64 -5.89
C GLU A 198 -13.21 -4.21 -6.12
N TRP A 199 -14.12 -4.03 -7.09
CA TRP A 199 -14.62 -2.73 -7.45
C TRP A 199 -16.04 -2.80 -7.99
N VAL A 200 -16.84 -1.77 -7.70
CA VAL A 200 -18.21 -1.62 -8.20
C VAL A 200 -18.39 -0.18 -8.64
N VAL A 201 -18.96 0.02 -9.84
CA VAL A 201 -19.40 1.32 -10.35
C VAL A 201 -20.83 1.18 -10.85
N VAL A 202 -21.71 2.09 -10.43
CA VAL A 202 -23.12 2.13 -10.82
C VAL A 202 -23.39 3.38 -11.65
N LYS A 203 -24.10 3.19 -12.76
CA LYS A 203 -24.49 4.23 -13.72
C LYS A 203 -25.95 4.08 -14.12
N GLY A 204 -26.52 5.16 -14.62
CA GLY A 204 -27.85 5.17 -15.21
C GLY A 204 -27.83 4.71 -16.67
N HIS A 205 -29.01 4.38 -17.18
CA HIS A 205 -29.20 4.08 -18.60
C HIS A 205 -28.79 5.26 -19.48
N GLY A 206 -28.11 4.96 -20.59
CA GLY A 206 -27.62 5.95 -21.56
C GLY A 206 -26.33 6.67 -21.16
N GLU A 207 -25.68 6.25 -20.07
CA GLU A 207 -24.32 6.66 -19.74
C GLU A 207 -23.28 5.71 -20.34
N THR A 208 -22.04 6.19 -20.54
CA THR A 208 -20.93 5.32 -20.94
C THR A 208 -20.59 4.38 -19.79
N LEU A 209 -20.65 3.07 -20.05
CA LEU A 209 -20.42 2.06 -19.02
C LEU A 209 -18.92 1.72 -18.95
N ASP A 210 -18.21 2.33 -18.00
CA ASP A 210 -16.78 2.12 -17.72
C ASP A 210 -16.51 2.14 -16.21
N LEU A 211 -15.39 1.55 -15.78
CA LEU A 211 -15.00 1.37 -14.37
C LEU A 211 -14.37 2.63 -13.73
N TRP A 212 -14.05 3.65 -14.52
CA TRP A 212 -13.13 4.72 -14.12
C TRP A 212 -13.85 6.02 -13.84
N THR A 213 -14.91 6.29 -14.58
CA THR A 213 -15.67 7.54 -14.47
C THR A 213 -16.89 7.34 -13.60
N GLU A 214 -17.14 8.34 -12.76
CA GLU A 214 -18.38 8.40 -11.98
C GLU A 214 -19.59 8.65 -12.88
N SER A 215 -20.77 8.21 -12.44
CA SER A 215 -22.03 8.56 -13.09
C SER A 215 -22.22 10.09 -13.11
N ARG A 216 -22.90 10.62 -14.13
CA ARG A 216 -23.38 12.01 -14.17
C ARG A 216 -24.44 12.31 -13.11
N HIS A 217 -25.16 11.29 -12.65
CA HIS A 217 -26.30 11.44 -11.74
C HIS A 217 -25.90 11.18 -10.29
N LYS A 218 -26.23 12.13 -9.41
CA LYS A 218 -25.90 12.05 -7.97
C LYS A 218 -26.45 10.80 -7.28
N VAL A 219 -27.63 10.34 -7.69
CA VAL A 219 -28.27 9.11 -7.18
C VAL A 219 -27.35 7.90 -7.36
N PHE A 220 -26.80 7.70 -8.56
CA PHE A 220 -25.96 6.54 -8.86
C PHE A 220 -24.55 6.65 -8.28
N ARG A 221 -24.02 7.87 -8.09
CA ARG A 221 -22.80 8.07 -7.27
C ARG A 221 -23.01 7.58 -5.85
N LYS A 222 -24.14 7.93 -5.22
CA LYS A 222 -24.46 7.45 -3.87
C LYS A 222 -24.67 5.95 -3.80
N ILE A 223 -25.31 5.35 -4.80
CA ILE A 223 -25.44 3.88 -4.85
C ILE A 223 -24.08 3.21 -5.06
N THR A 224 -23.16 3.83 -5.81
CA THR A 224 -21.78 3.35 -5.96
C THR A 224 -21.06 3.34 -4.61
N GLU A 225 -21.09 4.45 -3.86
CA GLU A 225 -20.53 4.52 -2.51
C GLU A 225 -21.12 3.45 -1.58
N ASN A 226 -22.47 3.31 -1.58
CA ASN A 226 -23.15 2.30 -0.78
C ASN A 226 -22.78 0.87 -1.20
N SER A 227 -22.58 0.62 -2.48
CA SER A 227 -22.17 -0.69 -3.01
C SER A 227 -20.74 -1.02 -2.63
N GLN A 228 -19.84 -0.04 -2.60
CA GLN A 228 -18.47 -0.19 -2.11
C GLN A 228 -18.43 -0.47 -0.59
N ALA A 229 -19.31 0.14 0.19
CA ALA A 229 -19.46 -0.22 1.60
C ALA A 229 -20.04 -1.64 1.77
N ALA A 230 -21.05 -2.01 0.97
CA ALA A 230 -21.71 -3.31 1.03
C ALA A 230 -20.77 -4.46 0.65
N MET A 231 -19.89 -4.30 -0.34
CA MET A 231 -18.91 -5.36 -0.68
C MET A 231 -17.99 -5.68 0.51
N LEU A 232 -17.59 -4.67 1.29
CA LEU A 232 -16.78 -4.87 2.49
C LEU A 232 -17.57 -5.54 3.61
N HIS A 233 -18.87 -5.25 3.71
CA HIS A 233 -19.76 -5.91 4.66
C HIS A 233 -19.92 -7.40 4.36
N PHE A 234 -20.23 -7.75 3.10
CA PHE A 234 -20.49 -9.13 2.71
C PHE A 234 -19.22 -9.97 2.52
N TYR A 235 -18.05 -9.35 2.44
CA TYR A 235 -16.78 -10.05 2.27
C TYR A 235 -16.57 -11.13 3.34
N SER A 236 -16.43 -12.38 2.89
CA SER A 236 -16.21 -13.55 3.73
C SER A 236 -15.21 -14.50 3.08
N PRO A 237 -13.94 -14.50 3.50
CA PRO A 237 -12.94 -15.48 3.03
C PRO A 237 -13.36 -16.95 3.19
N PRO A 238 -14.01 -17.39 4.30
CA PRO A 238 -14.38 -18.80 4.45
C PRO A 238 -15.58 -19.22 3.58
N LEU A 239 -16.41 -18.27 3.14
CA LEU A 239 -17.63 -18.52 2.36
C LEU A 239 -17.77 -17.53 1.19
N PRO A 240 -16.85 -17.54 0.21
CA PRO A 240 -16.81 -16.52 -0.84
C PRO A 240 -18.01 -16.57 -1.78
N GLU A 241 -18.54 -17.76 -2.09
CA GLU A 241 -19.75 -17.88 -2.92
C GLU A 241 -20.98 -17.28 -2.24
N LEU A 242 -21.12 -17.49 -0.92
CA LEU A 242 -22.22 -16.92 -0.14
C LEU A 242 -22.09 -15.40 -0.07
N ALA A 243 -20.88 -14.88 0.08
CA ALA A 243 -20.60 -13.44 0.06
C ALA A 243 -21.09 -12.78 -1.23
N VAL A 244 -20.73 -13.35 -2.39
CA VAL A 244 -21.16 -12.85 -3.70
C VAL A 244 -22.67 -12.93 -3.86
N LYS A 245 -23.29 -14.07 -3.49
CA LYS A 245 -24.76 -14.23 -3.55
C LYS A 245 -25.46 -13.18 -2.68
N SER A 246 -24.98 -12.97 -1.45
CA SER A 246 -25.57 -12.02 -0.50
C SER A 246 -25.46 -10.58 -1.02
N PHE A 247 -24.29 -10.22 -1.58
CA PHE A 247 -24.09 -8.94 -2.23
C PHE A 247 -25.04 -8.75 -3.42
N MET A 248 -25.19 -9.75 -4.29
CA MET A 248 -26.08 -9.64 -5.46
C MET A 248 -27.56 -9.56 -5.06
N THR A 249 -27.99 -10.30 -4.05
CA THR A 249 -29.34 -10.17 -3.48
C THR A 249 -29.58 -8.76 -2.91
N TRP A 250 -28.60 -8.22 -2.19
CA TRP A 250 -28.67 -6.84 -1.70
C TRP A 250 -28.70 -5.84 -2.86
N PHE A 251 -27.87 -6.03 -3.88
CA PHE A 251 -27.83 -5.15 -5.05
C PHE A 251 -29.14 -5.18 -5.86
N HIS A 252 -29.76 -6.35 -5.98
CA HIS A 252 -31.05 -6.53 -6.62
C HIS A 252 -32.17 -5.72 -5.93
N SER A 253 -32.07 -5.44 -4.62
CA SER A 253 -33.08 -4.64 -3.89
C SER A 253 -33.24 -3.20 -4.40
N TYR A 254 -32.33 -2.72 -5.25
CA TYR A 254 -32.46 -1.45 -5.96
C TYR A 254 -33.43 -1.49 -7.15
N ILE A 255 -34.03 -2.63 -7.49
CA ILE A 255 -35.01 -2.74 -8.59
C ILE A 255 -36.21 -1.79 -8.39
N ASN A 256 -36.52 -1.47 -7.14
CA ASN A 256 -37.58 -0.54 -6.75
C ASN A 256 -37.04 0.81 -6.27
N LEU A 257 -35.83 1.21 -6.68
CA LEU A 257 -35.18 2.45 -6.21
C LEU A 257 -36.07 3.69 -6.32
N PHE A 258 -36.80 3.84 -7.43
CA PHE A 258 -37.64 5.01 -7.69
C PHE A 258 -39.12 4.80 -7.33
N SER A 259 -39.52 3.57 -6.99
CA SER A 259 -40.90 3.22 -6.66
C SER A 259 -41.13 3.05 -5.16
N ASP A 260 -40.11 2.64 -4.39
CA ASP A 260 -40.27 2.45 -2.96
C ASP A 260 -40.16 3.78 -2.17
N THR A 261 -40.96 3.90 -1.13
CA THR A 261 -40.83 4.95 -0.11
C THR A 261 -39.82 4.56 0.97
N CYS A 262 -39.15 5.53 1.58
CA CYS A 262 -38.32 5.27 2.74
C CYS A 262 -39.15 4.70 3.91
N LYS A 263 -38.68 3.61 4.52
CA LYS A 263 -39.40 2.95 5.63
C LYS A 263 -39.52 3.79 6.90
N LYS A 264 -38.57 4.70 7.15
CA LYS A 264 -38.58 5.55 8.34
C LYS A 264 -39.47 6.78 8.18
N CYS A 265 -39.34 7.54 7.09
CA CYS A 265 -40.06 8.80 6.90
C CYS A 265 -41.29 8.71 5.98
N GLY A 266 -41.51 7.58 5.29
CA GLY A 266 -42.64 7.37 4.38
C GLY A 266 -42.57 8.13 3.05
N ASN A 267 -41.55 8.97 2.84
CA ASN A 267 -41.42 9.77 1.62
C ASN A 267 -40.65 9.05 0.51
N HIS A 268 -40.99 9.32 -0.75
CA HIS A 268 -40.24 8.86 -1.92
C HIS A 268 -38.96 9.66 -2.16
N LEU A 269 -38.90 10.92 -1.73
CA LEU A 269 -37.76 11.79 -1.93
C LEU A 269 -37.41 12.52 -0.63
N HIS A 270 -36.11 12.64 -0.38
CA HIS A 270 -35.55 13.52 0.65
C HIS A 270 -34.32 14.22 0.06
N SER A 271 -34.26 15.55 0.16
CA SER A 271 -33.19 16.35 -0.47
C SER A 271 -33.02 16.06 -1.98
N ALA A 272 -34.14 15.87 -2.68
CA ALA A 272 -34.22 15.49 -4.10
C ALA A 272 -33.55 14.15 -4.47
N LEU A 273 -33.32 13.26 -3.49
CA LEU A 273 -32.82 11.91 -3.72
C LEU A 273 -33.84 10.87 -3.26
N PRO A 274 -34.00 9.76 -3.99
CA PRO A 274 -34.78 8.62 -3.52
C PRO A 274 -34.08 7.94 -2.34
N PRO A 275 -34.70 6.92 -1.72
CA PRO A 275 -34.06 6.12 -0.69
C PRO A 275 -32.87 5.35 -1.29
N THR A 276 -31.68 5.92 -1.27
CA THR A 276 -30.47 5.35 -1.90
C THR A 276 -29.75 4.34 -1.01
N TRP A 277 -30.16 4.20 0.25
CA TRP A 277 -29.59 3.21 1.16
C TRP A 277 -30.53 2.00 1.29
N ARG A 278 -29.93 0.82 1.42
CA ARG A 278 -30.61 -0.46 1.62
C ARG A 278 -30.00 -1.12 2.83
N ASP A 279 -30.82 -1.49 3.80
CA ASP A 279 -30.33 -2.21 4.97
C ASP A 279 -29.67 -3.52 4.55
N LEU A 280 -28.52 -3.82 5.14
CA LEU A 280 -27.68 -4.95 4.72
C LEU A 280 -28.27 -6.31 5.14
N ARG A 281 -29.30 -6.33 6.00
CA ARG A 281 -29.97 -7.54 6.47
C ARG A 281 -31.42 -7.62 5.99
N SER A 282 -32.23 -6.58 6.18
CA SER A 282 -33.65 -6.57 5.81
C SER A 282 -33.90 -6.14 4.36
N LEU A 283 -32.89 -5.55 3.69
CA LEU A 283 -32.99 -5.00 2.34
C LEU A 283 -33.97 -3.82 2.22
N GLU A 284 -34.39 -3.25 3.34
CA GLU A 284 -35.37 -2.19 3.35
C GLU A 284 -34.80 -0.84 2.86
N PRO A 285 -35.60 -0.03 2.17
CA PRO A 285 -35.18 1.25 1.60
C PRO A 285 -35.18 2.38 2.65
N PHE A 286 -34.05 3.10 2.74
CA PHE A 286 -33.95 4.32 3.56
C PHE A 286 -33.21 5.45 2.83
N HIS A 287 -33.52 6.69 3.22
CA HIS A 287 -32.68 7.84 2.90
C HIS A 287 -31.39 7.79 3.73
N GLU A 288 -30.35 8.47 3.26
CA GLU A 288 -29.04 8.50 3.91
C GLU A 288 -29.11 9.01 5.37
N GLU A 289 -29.96 10.01 5.61
CA GLU A 289 -30.19 10.61 6.94
C GLU A 289 -31.15 9.79 7.81
N CYS A 290 -31.85 8.82 7.22
CA CYS A 290 -32.85 7.98 7.88
C CYS A 290 -32.30 6.61 8.34
N LYS A 291 -30.97 6.40 8.29
CA LYS A 291 -30.33 5.14 8.68
C LYS A 291 -30.39 4.84 10.19
N LEU A 292 -30.63 5.87 11.01
CA LEU A 292 -30.61 5.80 12.48
C LEU A 292 -31.94 5.32 13.07
#